data_AF-W2C991-F1
#
_entry.id   AF-W2C991-F1
#
_cell.length_a   1.000
_cell.length_b   1.000
_cell.length_c   1.000
_cell.angle_alpha   90.00
_cell.angle_beta   90.00
_cell.angle_gamma   90.00
#
_symmetry.space_group_name_H-M   'P 1'
#
loop_
_entity.id
_entity.type
_entity.pdbx_description
1 polymer ?
#
loop_
_entity_poly.entity_id
_entity_poly.type
_entity_poly.pdbx_seq_one_letter_code
_entity_poly.pdbx_strand_id
1 'polypeptide(L)'
;MCKKTYFNHDSNARNDEKIVALRIRYGAEGYGVFSMLIEMLQAAPGCTLEKDYKALAFDLRVSARRIKSIVEDFDLFTPTDGGNSFY
;
A
#
# COMPACT_ATOMS: atom_id res chain seq x y z
N MET A 1 10.49 -17.29 18.77
CA MET A 1 10.67 -17.42 17.31
C MET A 1 9.62 -16.57 16.63
N CYS A 2 10.04 -15.67 15.73
CA CYS A 2 9.14 -14.75 15.03
C CYS A 2 8.10 -15.57 14.26
N LYS A 3 6.82 -15.46 14.63
CA LYS A 3 5.73 -16.17 13.97
C LYS A 3 5.67 -15.60 12.54
N LYS A 4 6.04 -16.39 11.53
CA LYS A 4 5.77 -16.04 10.14
C LYS A 4 4.25 -15.92 10.00
N THR A 5 3.73 -14.70 10.05
CA THR A 5 2.30 -14.42 9.91
C THR A 5 1.95 -14.53 8.45
N TYR A 6 1.62 -15.74 8.00
CA TYR A 6 0.94 -15.96 6.74
C TYR A 6 -0.42 -15.26 6.82
N PHE A 7 -0.68 -14.31 5.91
CA PHE A 7 -2.01 -13.75 5.72
C PHE A 7 -2.59 -14.25 4.40
N ASN A 8 -3.91 -14.39 4.35
CA ASN A 8 -4.58 -14.80 3.12
C ASN A 8 -4.34 -13.73 2.05
N HIS A 9 -3.70 -14.12 0.96
CA HIS A 9 -3.48 -13.27 -0.21
C HIS A 9 -4.36 -13.76 -1.35
N ASP A 10 -5.04 -12.84 -2.03
CA ASP A 10 -5.73 -13.16 -3.28
C ASP A 10 -4.69 -13.52 -4.35
N SER A 11 -4.66 -14.79 -4.75
CA SER A 11 -3.72 -15.29 -5.76
C SER A 11 -3.95 -14.68 -7.14
N ASN A 12 -5.11 -14.06 -7.37
CA ASN A 12 -5.43 -13.34 -8.59
C ASN A 12 -5.26 -11.82 -8.48
N ALA A 13 -4.79 -11.28 -7.34
CA ALA A 13 -4.65 -9.83 -7.12
C ALA A 13 -3.86 -9.13 -8.23
N ARG A 14 -2.85 -9.77 -8.80
CA ARG A 14 -2.10 -9.22 -9.93
C ARG A 14 -3.00 -8.84 -11.12
N ASN A 15 -4.10 -9.54 -11.33
CA ASN A 15 -5.02 -9.33 -12.45
C ASN A 15 -6.21 -8.42 -12.10
N ASP A 16 -6.31 -7.93 -10.86
CA ASP A 16 -7.29 -6.90 -10.50
C ASP A 16 -7.10 -5.63 -11.35
N GLU A 17 -8.19 -5.04 -11.82
CA GLU A 17 -8.16 -3.91 -12.76
C GLU A 17 -7.46 -2.67 -12.17
N LYS A 18 -7.60 -2.42 -10.86
CA LYS A 18 -6.93 -1.31 -10.18
C LYS A 18 -5.43 -1.56 -10.06
N ILE A 19 -5.04 -2.80 -9.79
CA ILE A 19 -3.62 -3.20 -9.78
C ILE A 19 -3.03 -3.18 -11.19
N VAL A 20 -3.80 -3.53 -12.22
CA VAL A 20 -3.39 -3.35 -13.62
C VAL A 20 -3.20 -1.86 -13.93
N ALA A 21 -4.13 -0.98 -13.55
CA ALA A 21 -3.99 0.47 -13.73
C ALA A 21 -2.74 1.04 -13.03
N LEU A 22 -2.48 0.59 -11.80
CA LEU A 22 -1.26 0.91 -11.06
C LEU A 22 0.00 0.51 -11.83
N ARG A 23 0.04 -0.70 -12.37
CA ARG A 23 1.18 -1.21 -13.16
C ARG A 23 1.32 -0.53 -14.52
N ILE A 24 0.24 -0.06 -15.13
CA ILE A 24 0.30 0.77 -16.34
C ILE A 24 1.08 2.06 -16.05
N ARG A 25 0.86 2.68 -14.88
CA ARG A 25 1.52 3.96 -14.53
C ARG A 25 2.91 3.81 -13.93
N TYR A 26 3.12 2.81 -13.07
CA TYR A 26 4.34 2.69 -12.26
C TYR A 26 5.08 1.35 -12.41
N GLY A 27 4.66 0.50 -13.34
CA GLY A 27 5.31 -0.77 -13.62
C GLY A 27 5.34 -1.71 -12.41
N ALA A 28 6.36 -2.58 -12.36
CA ALA A 28 6.56 -3.52 -11.26
C ALA A 28 6.84 -2.83 -9.91
N GLU A 29 7.43 -1.63 -9.93
CA GLU A 29 7.67 -0.86 -8.71
C GLU A 29 6.36 -0.47 -8.03
N GLY A 30 5.36 -0.02 -8.79
CA GLY A 30 4.03 0.29 -8.25
C GLY A 30 3.40 -0.91 -7.55
N TYR A 31 3.46 -2.09 -8.19
CA TYR A 31 2.97 -3.33 -7.60
C TYR A 31 3.70 -3.69 -6.29
N GLY A 32 5.03 -3.59 -6.29
CA GLY A 32 5.84 -3.84 -5.09
C GLY A 32 5.47 -2.88 -3.95
N VAL A 33 5.29 -1.59 -4.23
CA VAL A 33 4.88 -0.60 -3.21
C VAL A 33 3.50 -0.91 -2.66
N PHE A 34 2.54 -1.28 -3.52
CA PHE A 34 1.23 -1.74 -3.05
C PHE A 34 1.36 -2.94 -2.10
N SER A 35 2.13 -3.96 -2.46
CA SER A 35 2.35 -5.13 -1.59
C SER A 35 3.00 -4.75 -0.25
N MET A 36 4.02 -3.89 -0.26
CA MET A 36 4.66 -3.41 0.96
C MET A 36 3.69 -2.62 1.86
N LEU A 37 2.81 -1.80 1.29
CA LEU A 37 1.78 -1.08 2.06
C LEU A 37 0.78 -2.03 2.71
N ILE A 38 0.36 -3.09 2.02
CA ILE A 38 -0.52 -4.13 2.59
C ILE A 38 0.18 -4.87 3.74
N GLU A 39 1.47 -5.19 3.59
CA GLU A 39 2.27 -5.82 4.66
C GLU A 39 2.39 -4.91 5.88
N MET A 40 2.63 -3.61 5.67
CA MET A 40 2.66 -2.61 6.76
C MET A 40 1.31 -2.47 7.44
N LEU A 41 0.20 -2.41 6.69
CA LEU A 41 -1.16 -2.38 7.24
C LEU A 41 -1.43 -3.61 8.10
N GLN A 42 -1.07 -4.80 7.62
CA GLN A 42 -1.26 -6.04 8.35
C GLN A 42 -0.47 -6.11 9.67
N ALA A 43 0.66 -5.40 9.74
CA ALA A 43 1.48 -5.28 10.94
C ALA A 43 1.04 -4.15 11.89
N ALA A 44 0.30 -3.16 11.39
CA ALA A 44 -0.10 -1.97 12.14
C ALA A 44 -1.31 -2.26 13.08
N PRO A 45 -1.34 -1.67 14.29
CA PRO A 45 -2.53 -1.70 15.14
C PRO A 45 -3.75 -1.14 14.39
N GLY A 46 -4.87 -1.86 14.45
CA GLY A 46 -6.11 -1.45 13.79
C GLY A 46 -6.09 -1.57 12.26
N CYS A 47 -5.03 -2.14 11.67
CA CYS A 47 -4.85 -2.24 10.22
C CYS A 47 -4.95 -0.89 9.50
N THR A 48 -4.36 0.15 10.09
CA THR A 48 -4.39 1.52 9.56
C THR A 48 -3.00 2.13 9.52
N LEU A 49 -2.72 2.95 8.52
CA LEU A 49 -1.50 3.75 8.40
C LEU A 49 -1.83 5.24 8.26
N GLU A 50 -1.00 6.09 8.86
CA GLU A 50 -1.07 7.54 8.68
C GLU A 50 -0.56 7.94 7.30
N LYS A 51 -1.13 9.00 6.73
CA LYS A 51 -0.67 9.62 5.48
C LYS A 51 0.59 10.48 5.66
N ASP A 52 1.48 10.09 6.57
CA ASP A 52 2.83 10.64 6.60
C ASP A 52 3.65 10.03 5.45
N TYR A 53 3.41 10.55 4.24
CA TYR A 53 4.10 10.09 3.04
C TYR A 53 5.61 10.33 3.07
N LYS A 54 6.12 11.21 3.95
CA LYS A 54 7.56 11.39 4.12
C LYS A 54 8.16 10.25 4.93
N ALA A 55 7.50 9.85 6.02
CA ALA A 55 7.90 8.68 6.80
C ALA A 55 7.84 7.40 5.95
N LEU A 56 6.73 7.18 5.24
CA LEU A 56 6.59 6.03 4.32
C LEU A 56 7.65 6.04 3.22
N ALA A 57 8.01 7.21 2.69
CA ALA A 57 9.06 7.33 1.66
C ALA A 57 10.45 6.97 2.18
N PHE A 58 10.76 7.37 3.41
CA PHE A 58 12.01 7.00 4.05
C PHE A 58 12.11 5.48 4.25
N ASP A 59 11.03 4.86 4.73
CA ASP A 59 10.97 3.43 5.02
C ASP A 59 11.02 2.58 3.76
N LEU A 60 10.10 2.83 2.81
CA LEU A 60 9.94 2.04 1.58
C LEU A 60 10.97 2.37 0.50
N ARG A 61 11.81 3.40 0.71
CA ARG A 61 12.82 3.88 -0.27
C ARG A 61 12.23 4.27 -1.63
N VAL A 62 11.02 4.81 -1.59
CA VAL A 62 10.28 5.30 -2.76
C VAL A 62 9.86 6.75 -2.53
N SER A 63 9.83 7.57 -3.58
CA SER A 63 9.46 8.99 -3.42
C SER A 63 8.07 9.18 -2.77
N ALA A 64 7.95 10.15 -1.86
CA ALA A 64 6.69 10.50 -1.20
C ALA A 64 5.57 10.82 -2.20
N ARG A 65 5.91 11.48 -3.33
CA ARG A 65 4.96 11.76 -4.41
C ARG A 65 4.38 10.48 -5.02
N ARG A 66 5.20 9.45 -5.21
CA ARG A 66 4.76 8.17 -5.75
C ARG A 66 3.88 7.44 -4.74
N ILE A 67 4.30 7.35 -3.48
CA ILE A 67 3.48 6.70 -2.43
C ILE A 67 2.12 7.39 -2.31
N LYS A 68 2.09 8.73 -2.26
CA LYS A 68 0.84 9.50 -2.26
C LYS A 68 -0.07 9.13 -3.43
N SER A 69 0.47 9.13 -4.64
CA SER A 69 -0.31 8.77 -5.84
C SER A 69 -0.83 7.34 -5.78
N ILE A 70 -0.06 6.38 -5.27
CA ILE A 70 -0.49 4.99 -5.12
C ILE A 70 -1.64 4.87 -4.11
N VAL A 71 -1.56 5.61 -3.00
CA VAL A 71 -2.59 5.61 -1.95
C VAL A 71 -3.87 6.30 -2.40
N GLU A 72 -3.77 7.37 -3.19
CA GLU A 72 -4.91 8.27 -3.45
C GLU A 72 -5.51 8.17 -4.86
N ASP A 73 -4.80 7.66 -5.88
CA ASP A 73 -5.24 7.76 -7.28
C ASP A 73 -5.83 6.46 -7.86
N PHE A 74 -5.79 5.33 -7.15
CA PHE A 74 -6.14 4.00 -7.71
C PHE A 74 -7.28 3.27 -6.99
N ASP A 75 -7.94 3.92 -6.02
CA ASP A 75 -9.01 3.32 -5.23
C ASP A 75 -8.63 1.96 -4.59
N LEU A 76 -7.34 1.79 -4.25
CA LEU A 76 -6.78 0.59 -3.62
C LEU A 76 -6.92 0.62 -2.09
N PHE A 77 -7.09 1.81 -1.51
CA PHE A 77 -7.14 2.05 -0.07
C PHE A 77 -8.31 2.96 0.27
N THR A 78 -8.83 2.83 1.49
CA THR A 78 -9.94 3.62 2.01
C THR A 78 -9.43 4.66 3.01
N PRO A 79 -9.69 5.97 2.80
CA PRO A 79 -9.37 6.98 3.79
C PRO A 79 -10.16 6.76 5.09
N THR A 80 -9.50 6.99 6.22
CA THR A 80 -10.09 6.97 7.56
C THR A 80 -9.56 8.16 8.38
N ASP A 81 -10.07 8.33 9.60
CA ASP A 81 -9.66 9.39 10.52
C ASP A 81 -9.68 10.79 9.88
N GLY A 82 -10.83 11.17 9.32
CA GLY A 82 -10.99 12.46 8.63
C GLY A 82 -10.11 12.64 7.38
N GLY A 83 -9.53 11.55 6.87
CA GLY A 83 -8.65 11.55 5.71
C GLY A 83 -7.16 11.62 6.03
N ASN A 84 -6.78 11.61 7.32
CA ASN A 84 -5.38 11.60 7.76
C ASN A 84 -4.73 10.21 7.70
N SER A 85 -5.54 9.16 7.67
CA SER A 85 -5.08 7.77 7.64
C SER A 85 -5.76 6.98 6.54
N PHE A 86 -5.31 5.75 6.28
CA PHE A 86 -5.90 4.83 5.33
C PHE A 86 -5.80 3.37 5.78
N TYR A 87 -6.67 2.52 5.23
CA TYR A 87 -6.62 1.06 5.33
C TYR A 87 -6.89 0.38 3.99
#